data_AF-A0A4Y7J0N9-F1
#
_entry.id   AF-A0A4Y7J0N9-F1
#
_cell.length_a   1.000
_cell.length_b   1.000
_cell.length_c   1.000
_cell.angle_alpha   90.00
_cell.angle_beta   90.00
_cell.angle_gamma   90.00
#
_symmetry.space_group_name_H-M   'P 1'
#
loop_
_entity.id
_entity.type
_entity.pdbx_description
1 polymer ?
#
loop_
_entity_poly.entity_id
_entity_poly.type
_entity_poly.pdbx_seq_one_letter_code
_entity_poly.pdbx_strand_id
1 'polypeptide(L)'
;MASSISKTRNLQTYFSSANRIPKLTPLFSTSNRVLSTLAESPIDSSFQAQEKKSWSRYLLFLPGAITFGLGTWQIFRRQDKVEMLDYRRNRLGLDPVVWNNISSSSSSGDSGSLEFRRVMCEGIFDESKSVYIGPRSRSISGVTENGYYVITPLVPNSSDPKR
;
A
#
# COMPACT_ATOMS: atom_id res chain seq x y z
N MET A 1 -6.76 -56.34 27.31
CA MET A 1 -5.54 -55.62 27.77
C MET A 1 -5.83 -54.14 27.71
N ALA A 2 -5.70 -53.46 28.84
CA ALA A 2 -6.05 -52.06 29.04
C ALA A 2 -4.83 -51.16 28.83
N SER A 3 -5.04 -50.00 28.22
CA SER A 3 -4.40 -48.75 28.65
C SER A 3 -5.05 -47.56 27.95
N SER A 4 -5.92 -46.91 28.71
CA SER A 4 -6.43 -45.56 28.50
C SER A 4 -5.31 -44.56 28.74
N ILE A 5 -5.08 -43.61 27.83
CA ILE A 5 -4.25 -42.43 28.08
C ILE A 5 -5.04 -41.20 27.63
N SER A 6 -5.84 -40.71 28.57
CA SER A 6 -6.36 -39.35 28.60
C SER A 6 -5.21 -38.37 28.83
N LYS A 7 -4.95 -37.47 27.88
CA LYS A 7 -4.11 -36.29 28.11
C LYS A 7 -4.76 -35.05 27.53
N THR A 8 -5.67 -34.49 28.31
CA THR A 8 -6.18 -33.13 28.15
C THR A 8 -5.03 -32.16 28.43
N ARG A 9 -4.57 -31.42 27.43
CA ARG A 9 -3.81 -30.18 27.65
C ARG A 9 -4.61 -29.03 27.08
N ASN A 10 -5.32 -28.42 28.02
CA ASN A 10 -6.00 -27.15 27.90
C ASN A 10 -4.91 -26.06 27.86
N LEU A 11 -4.73 -25.41 26.70
CA LEU A 11 -4.06 -24.12 26.60
C LEU A 11 -4.97 -23.21 25.80
N GLN A 12 -5.87 -22.62 26.55
CA GLN A 12 -6.80 -21.60 26.12
C GLN A 12 -6.05 -20.27 26.05
N THR A 13 -5.43 -19.99 24.91
CA THR A 13 -4.91 -18.65 24.59
C THR A 13 -6.04 -17.80 24.03
N TYR A 14 -6.80 -17.20 24.94
CA TYR A 14 -7.69 -16.09 24.61
C TYR A 14 -6.85 -14.88 24.19
N PHE A 15 -6.59 -14.73 22.89
CA PHE A 15 -6.32 -13.41 22.32
C PHE A 15 -7.65 -12.75 21.99
N SER A 16 -8.33 -12.28 23.05
CA SER A 16 -9.42 -11.33 22.92
C SER A 16 -8.83 -9.96 22.56
N SER A 17 -8.49 -9.77 21.28
CA SER A 17 -8.21 -8.43 20.76
C SER A 17 -9.51 -7.66 20.67
N ALA A 18 -9.84 -6.99 21.78
CA ALA A 18 -10.89 -5.99 21.80
C ALA A 18 -10.45 -4.82 20.90
N ASN A 19 -10.91 -4.81 19.65
CA ASN A 19 -10.90 -3.62 18.81
C ASN A 19 -11.86 -2.59 19.43
N ARG A 20 -11.41 -1.88 20.47
CA ARG A 20 -12.03 -0.63 20.88
C ARG A 20 -11.74 0.39 19.79
N ILE A 21 -12.78 0.68 19.03
CA ILE A 21 -12.89 1.87 18.18
C ILE A 21 -12.48 3.07 19.03
N PRO A 22 -11.45 3.86 18.66
CA PRO A 22 -11.20 5.13 19.32
C PRO A 22 -12.39 6.04 19.00
N LYS A 23 -13.21 6.33 20.01
CA LYS A 23 -14.19 7.43 19.93
C LYS A 23 -13.39 8.72 19.81
N LEU A 24 -13.28 9.26 18.60
CA LEU A 24 -12.84 10.62 18.37
C LEU A 24 -13.89 11.56 18.98
N THR A 25 -13.62 12.04 20.19
CA THR A 25 -14.33 13.19 20.76
C THR A 25 -13.84 14.45 20.03
N PRO A 26 -14.71 15.25 19.41
CA PRO A 26 -14.31 16.57 18.92
C PRO A 26 -14.06 17.48 20.13
N LEU A 27 -12.79 17.81 20.40
CA LEU A 27 -12.44 18.92 21.28
C LEU A 27 -12.65 20.23 20.51
N PHE A 28 -13.91 20.68 20.45
CA PHE A 28 -14.19 22.11 20.34
C PHE A 28 -14.65 22.56 21.73
N SER A 29 -13.67 22.93 22.56
CA SER A 29 -13.93 23.58 23.84
C SER A 29 -14.01 25.09 23.60
N THR A 30 -15.22 25.59 23.41
CA THR A 30 -15.52 27.02 23.43
C THR A 30 -15.48 27.51 24.88
N SER A 31 -14.31 27.94 25.36
CA SER A 31 -14.24 28.62 26.66
C SER A 31 -14.48 30.11 26.47
N ASN A 32 -15.67 30.56 26.87
CA ASN A 32 -15.97 31.95 27.15
C ASN A 32 -15.01 32.44 28.24
N ARG A 33 -14.02 33.27 27.89
CA ARG A 33 -13.21 33.95 28.90
C ARG A 33 -13.96 35.18 29.41
N VAL A 34 -14.42 35.04 30.64
CA VAL A 34 -14.88 36.11 31.52
C VAL A 34 -13.77 37.14 31.69
N LEU A 35 -14.13 38.40 31.50
CA LEU A 35 -13.31 39.59 31.74
C LEU A 35 -13.19 39.83 33.25
N SER A 36 -11.96 39.84 33.78
CA SER A 36 -11.67 40.36 35.12
C SER A 36 -10.36 41.15 35.11
N THR A 37 -10.54 42.47 35.11
CA THR A 37 -9.89 43.53 35.91
C THR A 37 -8.36 43.55 36.10
N LEU A 38 -7.84 44.78 35.89
CA LEU A 38 -6.47 45.29 35.98
C LEU A 38 -5.57 44.71 37.09
N ALA A 39 -4.31 44.46 36.71
CA ALA A 39 -3.16 44.86 37.52
C ALA A 39 -2.00 45.24 36.57
N GLU A 40 -1.68 46.54 36.57
CA GLU A 40 -0.57 47.18 35.88
C GLU A 40 0.77 46.71 36.49
N SER A 41 1.74 46.36 35.64
CA SER A 41 3.17 46.44 35.99
C SER A 41 3.97 46.79 34.73
N PRO A 42 4.71 47.91 34.68
CA PRO A 42 5.54 48.24 33.54
C PRO A 42 6.87 47.50 33.71
N ILE A 43 7.08 46.47 32.89
CA ILE A 43 8.43 45.96 32.63
C ILE A 43 8.80 46.50 31.26
N ASP A 44 9.57 47.59 31.29
CA ASP A 44 10.37 48.06 30.17
C ASP A 44 11.27 46.92 29.68
N SER A 45 10.82 46.27 28.62
CA SER A 45 11.70 45.50 27.75
C SER A 45 11.63 46.15 26.38
N SER A 46 12.61 47.01 26.13
CA SER A 46 12.93 47.60 24.84
C SER A 46 13.28 46.50 23.83
N PHE A 47 12.26 45.84 23.27
CA PHE A 47 12.40 45.04 22.07
C PHE A 47 12.51 45.99 20.90
N GLN A 48 13.75 46.34 20.57
CA GLN A 48 14.22 46.94 19.31
C GLN A 48 13.23 46.69 18.16
N ALA A 49 12.34 47.66 17.94
CA ALA A 49 11.27 47.62 16.96
C ALA A 49 11.73 48.31 15.67
N GLN A 50 12.69 47.72 14.96
CA GLN A 50 13.13 48.26 13.65
C GLN A 50 13.27 47.20 12.54
N GLU A 51 13.31 45.89 12.82
CA GLU A 51 13.48 44.86 11.77
C GLU A 51 12.22 44.01 11.44
N LYS A 52 11.18 44.04 12.30
CA LYS A 52 10.02 43.11 12.17
C LYS A 52 9.09 43.36 10.97
N LYS A 53 9.10 44.57 10.39
CA LYS A 53 8.17 44.95 9.29
C LYS A 53 8.58 44.39 7.93
N SER A 54 9.85 44.00 7.76
CA SER A 54 10.33 43.37 6.52
C SER A 54 10.00 41.87 6.51
N TRP A 55 10.28 41.14 7.59
CA TRP A 55 10.00 39.71 7.72
C TRP A 55 8.50 39.37 7.80
N SER A 56 7.69 40.24 8.41
CA SER A 56 6.22 40.11 8.45
C SER A 56 5.59 40.04 7.06
N ARG A 57 6.15 40.75 6.07
CA ARG A 57 5.65 40.72 4.69
C ARG A 57 5.92 39.39 3.99
N TYR A 58 7.05 38.74 4.27
CA TYR A 58 7.37 37.43 3.72
C TYR A 58 6.54 36.29 4.34
N LEU A 59 6.13 36.43 5.60
CA LEU A 59 5.25 35.45 6.25
C LEU A 59 3.88 35.33 5.57
N LEU A 60 3.39 36.37 4.87
CA LEU A 60 2.16 36.29 4.09
C LEU A 60 2.29 35.38 2.86
N PHE A 61 3.51 35.18 2.35
CA PHE A 61 3.79 34.26 1.24
C PHE A 61 4.04 32.82 1.71
N LEU A 62 4.32 32.61 3.00
CA LEU A 62 4.61 31.29 3.57
C LEU A 62 3.53 30.24 3.29
N PRO A 63 2.21 30.49 3.51
CA PRO A 63 1.18 29.52 3.16
C PRO A 63 1.10 29.25 1.65
N GLY A 64 1.38 30.26 0.81
CA GLY A 64 1.46 30.10 -0.64
C GLY A 64 2.63 29.20 -1.07
N ALA A 65 3.81 29.42 -0.48
CA ALA A 65 4.99 28.61 -0.75
C ALA A 65 4.81 27.15 -0.30
N ILE A 66 4.20 26.92 0.86
CA ILE A 66 3.94 25.57 1.38
C ILE A 66 2.93 24.83 0.50
N THR A 67 1.81 25.47 0.17
CA THR A 67 0.77 24.85 -0.68
C THR A 67 1.29 24.60 -2.09
N PHE A 68 2.10 25.49 -2.65
CA PHE A 68 2.75 25.31 -3.95
C PHE A 68 3.79 24.17 -3.92
N GLY A 69 4.63 24.10 -2.89
CA GLY A 69 5.60 23.02 -2.73
C GLY A 69 4.92 21.65 -2.58
N LEU A 70 3.88 21.57 -1.75
CA LEU A 70 3.08 20.36 -1.57
C LEU A 70 2.34 19.97 -2.86
N GLY A 71 1.74 20.93 -3.56
CA GLY A 71 1.05 20.68 -4.83
C GLY A 71 2.00 20.20 -5.92
N THR A 72 3.19 20.82 -6.00
CA THR A 72 4.23 20.42 -6.95
C THR A 72 4.73 18.99 -6.65
N TRP A 73 4.97 18.67 -5.38
CA TRP A 73 5.33 17.31 -4.97
C TRP A 73 4.26 16.27 -5.32
N GLN A 74 2.99 16.61 -5.11
CA GLN A 74 1.86 15.74 -5.48
C GLN A 74 1.80 15.49 -6.99
N ILE A 75 2.14 16.48 -7.83
CA ILE A 75 2.14 16.27 -9.28
C ILE A 75 3.23 15.28 -9.71
N PHE A 76 4.45 15.40 -9.16
CA PHE A 76 5.55 14.49 -9.47
C PHE A 76 5.26 13.07 -9.00
N ARG A 77 4.78 12.92 -7.75
CA ARG A 77 4.36 11.61 -7.22
C ARG A 77 3.29 10.93 -8.06
N ARG A 78 2.40 11.72 -8.67
CA ARG A 78 1.40 11.21 -9.61
C ARG A 78 2.02 10.84 -10.95
N GLN A 79 2.94 11.65 -11.48
CA GLN A 79 3.62 11.37 -12.75
C GLN A 79 4.36 10.03 -12.71
N ASP A 80 5.12 9.75 -11.65
CA ASP A 80 5.81 8.45 -11.49
C ASP A 80 4.83 7.28 -11.56
N LYS A 81 3.66 7.44 -10.93
CA LYS A 81 2.60 6.43 -10.92
C LYS A 81 1.99 6.22 -12.30
N VAL A 82 1.75 7.31 -13.03
CA VAL A 82 1.22 7.28 -14.39
C VAL A 82 2.23 6.61 -15.34
N GLU A 83 3.49 7.01 -15.30
CA GLU A 83 4.55 6.44 -16.12
C GLU A 83 4.69 4.92 -15.90
N MET A 84 4.69 4.48 -14.63
CA MET A 84 4.69 3.05 -14.31
C MET A 84 3.47 2.30 -14.84
N LEU A 85 2.29 2.93 -14.89
CA LEU A 85 1.10 2.30 -15.46
C LEU A 85 1.18 2.24 -16.98
N ASP A 86 1.65 3.30 -17.62
CA ASP A 86 1.83 3.36 -19.08
C ASP A 86 2.87 2.35 -19.55
N TYR A 87 3.98 2.21 -18.81
CA TYR A 87 4.98 1.15 -19.04
C TYR A 87 4.33 -0.24 -19.06
N ARG A 88 3.58 -0.59 -18.01
CA ARG A 88 2.89 -1.88 -17.93
C ARG A 88 1.88 -2.06 -19.05
N ARG A 89 1.09 -1.02 -19.35
CA ARG A 89 0.01 -1.07 -20.34
C ARG A 89 0.57 -1.26 -21.75
N ASN A 90 1.64 -0.55 -22.10
CA ASN A 90 2.31 -0.71 -23.39
C ASN A 90 2.84 -2.14 -23.56
N ARG A 91 3.53 -2.66 -22.54
CA ARG A 91 4.11 -4.01 -22.55
C ARG A 91 3.06 -5.12 -22.63
N LEU A 92 1.93 -4.94 -21.95
CA LEU A 92 0.78 -5.84 -22.06
C LEU A 92 0.07 -5.72 -23.41
N GLY A 93 0.15 -4.57 -24.09
CA GLY A 93 -0.44 -4.36 -25.41
C GLY A 93 0.30 -5.07 -26.55
N LEU A 94 1.59 -5.34 -26.37
CA LEU A 94 2.42 -6.03 -27.37
C LEU A 94 1.93 -7.46 -27.64
N ASP A 95 2.29 -7.98 -28.81
CA ASP A 95 1.96 -9.35 -29.21
C ASP A 95 2.51 -10.36 -28.20
N PRO A 96 1.73 -11.39 -27.87
CA PRO A 96 2.12 -12.34 -26.86
C PRO A 96 3.27 -13.23 -27.37
N VAL A 97 4.19 -13.58 -26.46
CA VAL A 97 5.37 -14.39 -26.79
C VAL A 97 5.09 -15.86 -26.49
N VAL A 98 5.45 -16.75 -27.42
CA VAL A 98 5.30 -18.20 -27.22
C VAL A 98 6.29 -18.69 -26.16
N TRP A 99 5.80 -19.34 -25.11
CA TRP A 99 6.58 -19.80 -23.95
C TRP A 99 7.78 -20.68 -24.31
N ASN A 100 7.64 -21.53 -25.33
CA ASN A 100 8.72 -22.40 -25.81
C ASN A 100 9.93 -21.60 -26.33
N ASN A 101 9.69 -20.44 -26.94
CA ASN A 101 10.76 -19.56 -27.41
C ASN A 101 11.43 -18.78 -26.27
N ILE A 102 10.73 -18.61 -25.14
CA ILE A 102 11.22 -17.90 -23.95
C ILE A 102 12.32 -18.70 -23.26
N SER A 103 12.13 -20.01 -23.12
CA SER A 103 13.11 -20.88 -22.43
C SER A 103 14.48 -20.93 -23.15
N SER A 104 14.48 -20.77 -24.48
CA SER A 104 15.70 -20.66 -25.28
C SER A 104 16.34 -19.26 -25.19
N SER A 105 15.52 -18.22 -25.11
CA SER A 105 15.97 -16.82 -25.09
C SER A 105 16.32 -16.28 -23.70
N SER A 106 15.89 -16.94 -22.61
CA SER A 106 16.19 -16.54 -21.23
C SER A 106 17.65 -16.78 -20.81
N SER A 107 18.44 -17.42 -21.66
CA SER A 107 19.89 -17.63 -21.46
C SER A 107 20.71 -16.33 -21.61
N SER A 108 20.16 -15.25 -22.15
CA SER A 108 20.88 -13.99 -22.43
C SER A 108 20.84 -12.95 -21.30
N GLY A 109 20.36 -13.28 -20.09
CA GLY A 109 20.52 -12.43 -18.90
C GLY A 109 19.59 -11.22 -18.80
N ASP A 110 18.74 -10.97 -19.80
CA ASP A 110 17.82 -9.82 -19.79
C ASP A 110 16.50 -10.16 -19.08
N SER A 111 16.56 -10.26 -17.75
CA SER A 111 15.40 -10.57 -16.88
C SER A 111 14.25 -9.57 -16.99
N GLY A 112 14.53 -8.32 -17.38
CA GLY A 112 13.51 -7.27 -17.60
C GLY A 112 12.74 -7.43 -18.91
N SER A 113 13.27 -8.18 -19.88
CA SER A 113 12.68 -8.32 -21.22
C SER A 113 11.33 -9.04 -21.24
N LEU A 114 10.97 -9.75 -20.19
CA LEU A 114 9.70 -10.48 -20.05
C LEU A 114 8.73 -9.81 -19.07
N GLU A 115 9.16 -8.75 -18.38
CA GLU A 115 8.31 -8.06 -17.42
C GLU A 115 7.09 -7.47 -18.13
N PHE A 116 5.91 -7.74 -17.54
CA PHE A 116 4.60 -7.33 -18.04
C PHE A 116 4.32 -7.73 -19.50
N ARG A 117 4.97 -8.78 -20.01
CA ARG A 117 4.70 -9.30 -21.35
C ARG A 117 3.65 -10.41 -21.28
N ARG A 118 2.70 -10.40 -22.21
CA ARG A 118 1.78 -11.53 -22.39
C ARG A 118 2.52 -12.72 -22.97
N VAL A 119 2.18 -13.92 -22.51
CA VAL A 119 2.80 -15.17 -22.97
C VAL A 119 1.72 -16.16 -23.41
N MET A 120 1.96 -16.88 -24.50
CA MET A 120 1.14 -18.01 -24.94
C MET A 120 1.80 -19.31 -24.49
N CYS A 121 1.08 -20.10 -23.72
CA CYS A 121 1.57 -21.35 -23.15
C CYS A 121 0.52 -22.45 -23.33
N GLU A 122 0.98 -23.67 -23.57
CA GLU A 122 0.15 -24.86 -23.61
C GLU A 122 0.76 -25.92 -22.68
N GLY A 123 -0.06 -26.58 -21.87
CA GLY A 123 0.43 -27.46 -20.82
C GLY A 123 -0.68 -28.08 -19.99
N ILE A 124 -0.27 -28.84 -18.97
CA ILE A 124 -1.14 -29.50 -18.00
C ILE A 124 -0.90 -28.88 -16.63
N PHE A 125 -1.97 -28.56 -15.91
CA PHE A 125 -1.87 -28.05 -14.55
C PHE A 125 -1.55 -29.18 -13.57
N ASP A 126 -0.52 -28.98 -12.74
CA ASP A 126 -0.12 -29.94 -11.71
C ASP A 126 -0.76 -29.58 -10.37
N GLU A 127 -1.93 -30.15 -10.12
CA GLU A 127 -2.70 -29.92 -8.88
C GLU A 127 -1.97 -30.39 -7.62
N SER A 128 -1.06 -31.37 -7.75
CA SER A 128 -0.27 -31.88 -6.62
C SER A 128 0.67 -30.84 -6.03
N LYS A 129 1.06 -29.84 -6.85
CA LYS A 129 1.92 -28.71 -6.47
C LYS A 129 1.15 -27.40 -6.31
N SER A 130 -0.18 -27.46 -6.16
CA SER A 130 -0.99 -26.27 -5.93
C SER A 130 -0.71 -25.66 -4.56
N VAL A 131 -0.67 -24.32 -4.49
CA VAL A 131 -0.40 -23.57 -3.26
C VAL A 131 -1.55 -22.63 -2.96
N TYR A 132 -2.01 -22.68 -1.70
CA TYR A 132 -3.04 -21.79 -1.18
C TYR A 132 -2.38 -20.56 -0.55
N ILE A 133 -2.73 -19.36 -1.06
CA ILE A 133 -2.17 -18.10 -0.59
C ILE A 133 -3.24 -17.33 0.16
N GLY A 134 -3.09 -17.32 1.49
CA GLY A 134 -3.59 -16.36 2.46
C GLY A 134 -5.12 -16.12 2.52
N PRO A 135 -5.67 -15.72 3.68
CA PRO A 135 -7.06 -15.31 3.73
C PRO A 135 -7.25 -14.05 2.87
N ARG A 136 -8.01 -14.19 1.78
CA ARG A 136 -8.40 -13.14 0.84
C ARG A 136 -9.90 -13.09 0.83
N SER A 137 -10.45 -12.17 1.62
CA SER A 137 -11.88 -11.95 1.69
C SER A 137 -12.42 -11.49 0.33
N ARG A 138 -13.44 -12.17 -0.18
CA ARG A 138 -14.25 -11.69 -1.31
C ARG A 138 -15.58 -11.18 -0.78
N SER A 139 -15.99 -10.00 -1.25
CA SER A 139 -17.36 -9.54 -1.01
C SER A 139 -18.22 -10.00 -2.17
N ILE A 140 -19.14 -10.92 -1.92
CA ILE A 140 -20.14 -11.36 -2.88
C ILE A 140 -21.47 -10.86 -2.36
N SER A 141 -22.17 -10.04 -3.15
CA SER A 141 -23.50 -9.52 -2.81
C SER A 141 -23.58 -8.83 -1.43
N GLY A 142 -22.50 -8.17 -1.00
CA GLY A 142 -22.44 -7.46 0.28
C GLY A 142 -22.07 -8.31 1.49
N VAL A 143 -21.91 -9.63 1.32
CA VAL A 143 -21.42 -10.53 2.36
C VAL A 143 -19.92 -10.78 2.15
N THR A 144 -19.14 -10.58 3.20
CA THR A 144 -17.69 -10.83 3.16
C THR A 144 -17.43 -12.29 3.50
N GLU A 145 -16.96 -13.05 2.53
CA GLU A 145 -16.56 -14.44 2.70
C GLU A 145 -15.05 -14.57 2.69
N ASN A 146 -14.50 -15.38 3.59
CA ASN A 146 -13.08 -15.66 3.63
C ASN A 146 -12.71 -16.61 2.48
N GLY A 147 -11.97 -16.10 1.49
CA GLY A 147 -11.43 -16.90 0.39
C GLY A 147 -9.92 -17.08 0.50
N TYR A 148 -9.35 -17.79 -0.47
CA TYR A 148 -7.91 -17.95 -0.68
C TYR A 148 -7.62 -17.85 -2.17
N TYR A 149 -6.41 -17.45 -2.55
CA TYR A 149 -5.95 -17.69 -3.92
C TYR A 149 -5.38 -19.10 -4.03
N VAL A 150 -5.68 -19.80 -5.12
CA VAL A 150 -5.05 -21.07 -5.47
C VAL A 150 -4.15 -20.80 -6.66
N ILE A 151 -2.85 -21.03 -6.49
CA ILE A 151 -1.88 -21.00 -7.59
C ILE A 151 -1.55 -22.44 -7.94
N THR A 152 -1.91 -22.84 -9.17
CA THR A 152 -1.56 -24.16 -9.71
C THR A 152 -0.53 -23.98 -10.82
N PRO A 153 0.66 -24.58 -10.69
CA PRO A 153 1.68 -24.46 -11.73
C PRO A 153 1.24 -25.16 -13.02
N LEU A 154 1.51 -24.52 -14.15
CA LEU A 154 1.32 -25.07 -15.48
C LEU A 154 2.62 -25.75 -15.94
N VAL A 155 2.57 -27.06 -16.18
CA VAL A 155 3.69 -27.82 -16.73
C VAL A 155 3.57 -27.79 -18.26
N PRO A 156 4.57 -27.27 -18.99
CA PRO A 156 4.50 -27.18 -20.44
C PRO A 156 4.42 -28.56 -21.07
N ASN A 157 3.61 -28.71 -22.11
CA ASN A 157 3.65 -29.90 -22.95
C ASN A 157 5.02 -29.93 -23.62
N SER A 158 5.79 -30.99 -23.45
CA SER A 158 7.07 -31.18 -24.16
C SER A 158 6.76 -31.30 -25.65
N SER A 159 6.67 -30.17 -26.34
CA SER A 159 6.53 -30.14 -27.79
C SER A 159 7.87 -30.50 -28.38
N ASP A 160 7.98 -31.72 -28.88
CA ASP A 160 9.08 -32.16 -29.73
C ASP A 160 9.26 -31.13 -30.87
N PRO A 161 10.44 -30.53 -31.07
CA PRO A 161 10.63 -29.38 -31.98
C PRO A 161 10.58 -29.74 -33.49
N LYS A 162 9.83 -30.77 -33.88
CA LYS A 162 9.66 -31.20 -35.27
C LYS A 162 8.19 -31.42 -35.62
N ARG A 163 7.49 -30.36 -36.02
CA ARG A 163 6.42 -30.48 -37.02
C ARG A 163 6.22 -29.20 -37.80
#